data_AF-A0A932VTF1-F1
#
_entry.id   AF-A0A932VTF1-F1
#
_cell.length_a   1.000
_cell.length_b   1.000
_cell.length_c   1.000
_cell.angle_alpha   90.00
_cell.angle_beta   90.00
_cell.angle_gamma   90.00
#
_symmetry.space_group_name_H-M   'P 1'
#
loop_
_entity.id
_entity.type
_entity.pdbx_description
1 polymer ?
#
loop_
_entity_poly.entity_id
_entity_poly.type
_entity_poly.pdbx_seq_one_letter_code
_entity_poly.pdbx_strand_id
1 'polypeptide(L)'
;MEPNVFIKSLHNSSRLVKQWGDQRPQNDKSLRELLSISGVSVWDVMAAELALYFISEKIEEGAGRKTLRQILTPYLRPIKYAFWRKSPVNTIDCDRWPVGSTALFIGFTSYMARDVLQPVIDLMRSEDGLIPVMLTSDLVKTGDHSNQVHSINRHRGEKTVNEARKWARSIRKASLILTRQEKYRQIFVDGDRLLWPSVKHGVRRVFNVYASHFLPDTIAVAIHILTVHRPSVIVSIDVADPRTRVYSLLAASLGIPTVQVQSGPVNSVRLVLFFADFKEHVT
;
A
#
# COMPACT_ATOMS: atom_id res chain seq x y z
N MET A 1 -1.71 8.19 31.71
CA MET A 1 -1.09 9.14 30.75
C MET A 1 -2.11 9.36 29.66
N GLU A 2 -2.67 10.56 29.54
CA GLU A 2 -3.67 10.82 28.49
C GLU A 2 -3.03 10.72 27.10
N PRO A 3 -3.71 10.08 26.12
CA PRO A 3 -3.19 10.03 24.77
C PRO A 3 -3.10 11.45 24.20
N ASN A 4 -1.94 11.76 23.61
CA ASN A 4 -1.69 13.00 22.89
C ASN A 4 -2.84 13.28 21.90
N VAL A 5 -3.24 14.55 21.74
CA VAL A 5 -4.26 15.01 20.78
C VAL A 5 -4.10 14.36 19.42
N PHE A 6 -2.85 14.27 18.93
CA PHE A 6 -2.51 13.60 17.68
C PHE A 6 -2.95 12.12 17.65
N ILE A 7 -2.70 11.37 18.73
CA ILE A 7 -3.07 9.95 18.84
C ILE A 7 -4.60 9.81 18.83
N LYS A 8 -5.31 10.64 19.59
CA LYS A 8 -6.79 10.64 19.63
C LYS A 8 -7.37 10.91 18.23
N SER A 9 -6.80 11.88 17.51
CA SER A 9 -7.20 12.27 16.16
C SER A 9 -6.94 11.20 15.10
N LEU A 10 -5.78 10.55 15.16
CA LEU A 10 -5.44 9.45 14.29
C LEU A 10 -6.36 8.25 14.52
N HIS A 11 -6.65 7.91 15.78
CA HIS A 11 -7.63 6.86 16.10
C HIS A 11 -9.02 7.19 15.56
N ASN A 12 -9.48 8.43 15.73
CA ASN A 12 -10.77 8.85 15.18
C ASN A 12 -10.80 8.74 13.64
N SER A 13 -9.75 9.21 12.99
CA SER A 13 -9.62 9.16 11.53
C SER A 13 -9.58 7.71 11.01
N SER A 14 -8.84 6.84 11.68
CA SER A 14 -8.78 5.40 11.35
C SER A 14 -10.15 4.73 11.51
N ARG A 15 -10.85 5.03 12.62
CA ARG A 15 -12.22 4.54 12.87
C ARG A 15 -13.17 4.97 11.75
N LEU A 16 -13.17 6.24 11.38
CA LEU A 16 -14.03 6.77 10.33
C LEU A 16 -13.74 6.14 8.97
N VAL A 17 -12.46 6.05 8.58
CA VAL A 17 -12.08 5.41 7.30
C VAL A 17 -12.50 3.94 7.25
N LYS A 18 -12.39 3.21 8.37
CA LYS A 18 -12.89 1.84 8.47
C LYS A 18 -14.41 1.79 8.28
N GLN A 19 -15.14 2.62 9.03
CA GLN A 19 -16.61 2.69 8.95
C GLN A 19 -17.11 3.04 7.55
N TRP A 20 -16.52 4.03 6.89
CA TRP A 20 -16.87 4.40 5.51
C TRP A 20 -16.58 3.27 4.52
N GLY A 21 -15.51 2.50 4.76
CA GLY A 21 -15.17 1.31 3.98
C GLY A 21 -16.28 0.27 3.98
N ASP A 22 -16.88 0.06 5.15
CA ASP A 22 -17.83 -1.03 5.42
C ASP A 22 -19.29 -0.61 5.18
N GLN A 23 -19.58 0.69 5.19
CA GLN A 23 -20.93 1.21 4.97
C GLN A 23 -21.43 0.92 3.55
N ARG A 24 -22.65 0.40 3.47
CA ARG A 24 -23.35 0.12 2.20
C ARG A 24 -24.41 1.20 1.93
N PRO A 25 -24.34 1.92 0.80
CA PRO A 25 -25.49 2.69 0.33
C PRO A 25 -26.64 1.72 -0.01
N GLN A 26 -27.89 2.18 0.09
CA GLN A 26 -29.10 1.35 -0.07
C GLN A 26 -29.00 0.36 -1.24
N ASN A 27 -28.95 -0.94 -0.91
CA ASN A 27 -28.85 -2.09 -1.82
C ASN A 27 -27.68 -2.06 -2.82
N ASP A 28 -26.57 -1.41 -2.47
CA ASP A 28 -25.37 -1.35 -3.32
C ASP A 28 -24.12 -1.84 -2.56
N LYS A 29 -23.02 -1.96 -3.29
CA LYS A 29 -21.72 -2.37 -2.78
C LYS A 29 -21.19 -1.37 -1.76
N SER A 30 -20.51 -1.86 -0.74
CA SER A 30 -19.72 -1.01 0.17
C SER A 30 -18.55 -0.36 -0.59
N LEU A 31 -17.90 0.65 0.00
CA LEU A 31 -16.71 1.24 -0.60
C LEU A 31 -15.59 0.21 -0.78
N ARG A 32 -15.43 -0.68 0.20
CA ARG A 32 -14.48 -1.79 0.16
C ARG A 32 -14.78 -2.72 -1.01
N GLU A 33 -16.03 -3.09 -1.23
CA GLU A 33 -16.46 -3.97 -2.33
C GLU A 33 -16.38 -3.29 -3.70
N LEU A 34 -16.79 -2.02 -3.80
CA LEU A 34 -16.72 -1.22 -5.02
C LEU A 34 -15.27 -1.08 -5.51
N LEU A 35 -14.34 -0.89 -4.57
CA LEU A 35 -12.91 -0.73 -4.84
C LEU A 35 -12.13 -2.04 -4.70
N SER A 36 -12.82 -3.18 -4.58
CA SER A 36 -12.20 -4.49 -4.67
C SER A 36 -12.15 -4.96 -6.11
N ILE A 37 -10.95 -5.23 -6.60
CA ILE A 37 -10.71 -5.79 -7.92
C ILE A 37 -9.90 -7.06 -7.69
N SER A 38 -10.29 -8.17 -8.30
CA SER A 38 -9.62 -9.48 -8.17
C SER A 38 -9.20 -9.86 -6.74
N GLY A 39 -10.07 -9.62 -5.75
CA GLY A 39 -9.82 -9.96 -4.34
C GLY A 39 -8.94 -8.96 -3.56
N VAL A 40 -8.42 -7.90 -4.18
CA VAL A 40 -7.65 -6.84 -3.49
C VAL A 40 -8.52 -5.61 -3.32
N SER A 41 -8.80 -5.24 -2.07
CA SER A 41 -9.49 -3.98 -1.77
C SER A 41 -8.51 -2.80 -1.83
N VAL A 42 -8.66 -1.97 -2.86
CA VAL A 42 -7.89 -0.73 -3.01
C VAL A 42 -8.26 0.29 -1.94
N TRP A 43 -9.47 0.19 -1.37
CA TRP A 43 -9.83 0.95 -0.18
C TRP A 43 -8.91 0.64 0.99
N ASP A 44 -8.69 -0.65 1.26
CA ASP A 44 -7.86 -1.10 2.38
C ASP A 44 -6.39 -0.78 2.24
N VAL A 45 -5.89 -0.84 1.00
CA VAL A 45 -4.53 -0.39 0.67
C VAL A 45 -4.37 1.10 1.01
N MET A 46 -5.36 1.93 0.70
CA MET A 46 -5.28 3.38 0.91
C MET A 46 -5.82 3.86 2.25
N ALA A 47 -6.38 2.98 3.09
CA ALA A 47 -7.05 3.36 4.32
C ALA A 47 -6.10 4.06 5.32
N ALA A 48 -4.88 3.54 5.46
CA ALA A 48 -3.87 4.14 6.33
C ALA A 48 -3.47 5.54 5.84
N GLU A 49 -3.18 5.69 4.55
CA GLU A 49 -2.86 6.97 3.91
C GLU A 49 -4.00 7.99 4.09
N LEU A 50 -5.26 7.57 3.91
CA LEU A 50 -6.44 8.41 4.13
C LEU A 50 -6.50 8.90 5.57
N ALA A 51 -6.41 7.98 6.53
CA ALA A 51 -6.49 8.29 7.95
C ALA A 51 -5.37 9.23 8.40
N LEU A 52 -4.13 8.96 7.97
CA LEU A 52 -2.93 9.71 8.37
C LEU A 52 -2.83 11.10 7.76
N TYR A 53 -3.11 11.24 6.46
CA TYR A 53 -2.74 12.44 5.71
C TYR A 53 -3.90 13.24 5.13
N PHE A 54 -5.11 12.67 5.07
CA PHE A 54 -6.23 13.32 4.38
C PHE A 54 -7.44 13.59 5.26
N ILE A 55 -7.61 12.79 6.32
CA ILE A 55 -8.77 12.88 7.22
C ILE A 55 -8.41 13.59 8.52
N SER A 56 -7.32 13.19 9.20
CA SER A 56 -6.82 13.81 10.43
C SER A 56 -6.73 15.34 10.34
N GLU A 57 -6.01 15.83 9.33
CA GLU A 57 -5.80 17.27 9.06
C GLU A 57 -7.12 18.02 8.81
N LYS A 58 -8.17 17.34 8.32
CA LYS A 58 -9.43 17.98 7.91
C LYS A 58 -10.54 17.89 8.96
N ILE A 59 -10.38 17.04 9.95
CA ILE A 59 -11.27 16.98 11.11
C ILE A 59 -10.85 18.05 12.13
N GLU A 60 -9.55 18.30 12.28
CA GLU A 60 -9.02 19.28 13.24
C GLU A 60 -9.01 20.71 12.70
N GLU A 61 -8.58 20.92 11.46
CA GLU A 61 -8.60 22.25 10.85
C GLU A 61 -9.97 22.49 10.21
N GLY A 62 -10.79 23.34 10.84
CA GLY A 62 -11.88 24.01 10.13
C GLY A 62 -11.37 24.57 8.79
N ALA A 63 -12.16 24.41 7.72
CA ALA A 63 -11.71 24.53 6.33
C ALA A 63 -10.83 25.77 6.01
N GLY A 64 -9.53 25.66 6.27
CA GLY A 64 -8.55 26.69 5.96
C GLY A 64 -8.49 26.94 4.45
N ARG A 65 -8.11 28.17 4.06
CA ARG A 65 -7.95 28.52 2.64
C ARG A 65 -6.88 27.64 2.01
N LYS A 66 -7.28 26.78 1.08
CA LYS A 66 -6.37 25.92 0.32
C LYS A 66 -5.51 26.77 -0.61
N THR A 67 -4.24 26.43 -0.71
CA THR A 67 -3.36 27.05 -1.70
C THR A 67 -3.73 26.61 -3.11
N LEU A 68 -3.51 27.46 -4.12
CA LEU A 68 -3.73 27.12 -5.53
C LEU A 68 -2.99 25.84 -5.93
N ARG A 69 -1.78 25.61 -5.37
CA ARG A 69 -1.00 24.38 -5.55
C ARG A 69 -1.75 23.14 -5.04
N GLN A 70 -2.36 23.19 -3.86
CA GLN A 70 -3.14 22.07 -3.32
C GLN A 70 -4.40 21.80 -4.15
N ILE A 71 -5.02 22.83 -4.73
CA ILE A 71 -6.18 22.72 -5.62
C ILE A 71 -5.80 22.07 -6.96
N LEU A 72 -4.66 22.47 -7.53
CA LEU A 72 -4.21 22.01 -8.85
C LEU A 72 -3.47 20.67 -8.82
N THR A 73 -2.82 20.31 -7.71
CA THR A 73 -2.03 19.07 -7.58
C THR A 73 -2.80 17.81 -8.01
N PRO A 74 -4.08 17.61 -7.64
CA PRO A 74 -4.86 16.46 -8.08
C PRO A 74 -5.08 16.39 -9.59
N TYR A 75 -5.00 17.51 -10.32
CA TYR A 75 -5.17 17.55 -11.78
C TYR A 75 -3.83 17.45 -12.51
N LEU A 76 -2.79 18.09 -11.99
CA LEU A 76 -1.46 18.12 -12.62
C LEU A 76 -0.66 16.82 -12.42
N ARG A 77 -0.81 16.16 -11.26
CA ARG A 77 -0.07 14.92 -10.98
C ARG A 77 -0.46 13.75 -11.88
N PRO A 78 -1.74 13.46 -12.16
CA PRO A 78 -2.12 12.43 -13.14
C PRO A 78 -1.47 12.65 -14.50
N ILE A 79 -1.42 13.91 -14.96
CA ILE A 79 -0.77 14.29 -16.21
C ILE A 79 0.73 13.98 -16.12
N LYS A 80 1.40 14.45 -15.06
CA LYS A 80 2.82 14.13 -14.80
C LYS A 80 3.05 12.62 -14.80
N TYR A 81 2.22 11.83 -14.11
CA TYR A 81 2.37 10.36 -14.04
C TYR A 81 1.99 9.65 -15.33
N ALA A 82 1.12 10.22 -16.16
CA ALA A 82 0.83 9.70 -17.49
C ALA A 82 2.02 9.90 -18.44
N PHE A 83 2.74 11.01 -18.30
CA PHE A 83 3.94 11.31 -19.09
C PHE A 83 5.24 10.77 -18.51
N TRP A 84 5.29 10.48 -17.20
CA TRP A 84 6.46 9.88 -16.59
C TRP A 84 6.63 8.48 -17.18
N ARG A 85 7.75 8.27 -17.90
CA ARG A 85 8.06 7.01 -18.59
C ARG A 85 7.90 5.85 -17.63
N LYS A 86 6.91 4.99 -17.92
CA LYS A 86 6.81 3.68 -17.29
C LYS A 86 8.10 2.92 -17.59
N SER A 87 8.68 2.28 -16.58
CA SER A 87 9.89 1.45 -16.74
C SER A 87 9.75 0.52 -17.95
N PRO A 88 10.80 0.23 -18.71
CA PRO A 88 10.71 -0.77 -19.77
C PRO A 88 10.34 -2.13 -19.18
N VAL A 89 9.84 -3.04 -20.03
CA VAL A 89 9.72 -4.46 -19.66
C VAL A 89 11.11 -4.95 -19.31
N ASN A 90 11.24 -5.55 -18.13
CA ASN A 90 12.49 -6.07 -17.61
C ASN A 90 12.17 -7.18 -16.62
N THR A 91 12.72 -8.36 -16.87
CA THR A 91 12.51 -9.58 -16.07
C THR A 91 13.81 -10.15 -15.52
N ILE A 92 14.92 -9.39 -15.57
CA ILE A 92 16.26 -9.86 -15.17
C ILE A 92 16.25 -10.42 -13.74
N ASP A 93 15.49 -9.80 -12.83
CA ASP A 93 15.42 -10.23 -11.43
C ASP A 93 14.51 -11.46 -11.25
N CYS A 94 13.64 -11.79 -12.22
CA CYS A 94 12.96 -13.08 -12.23
C CYS A 94 13.95 -14.23 -12.48
N ASP A 95 14.87 -14.06 -13.43
CA ASP A 95 15.86 -15.10 -13.78
C ASP A 95 16.91 -15.27 -12.67
N ARG A 96 17.16 -14.20 -11.90
CA ARG A 96 18.08 -14.20 -10.76
C ARG A 96 17.41 -14.58 -9.43
N TRP A 97 16.12 -14.92 -9.44
CA TRP A 97 15.45 -15.29 -8.20
C TRP A 97 16.08 -16.56 -7.62
N PRO A 98 16.45 -16.57 -6.33
CA PRO A 98 17.16 -17.70 -5.75
C PRO A 98 16.28 -18.95 -5.70
N VAL A 99 16.91 -20.10 -5.99
CA VAL A 99 16.26 -21.41 -5.87
C VAL A 99 16.22 -21.81 -4.39
N GLY A 100 15.04 -22.09 -3.86
CA GLY A 100 14.84 -22.52 -2.48
C GLY A 100 13.72 -21.76 -1.76
N SER A 101 13.62 -21.96 -0.45
CA SER A 101 12.69 -21.22 0.40
C SER A 101 13.21 -19.81 0.63
N THR A 102 12.39 -18.80 0.33
CA THR A 102 12.82 -17.39 0.36
C THR A 102 12.05 -16.58 1.40
N ALA A 103 12.73 -15.62 2.03
CA ALA A 103 12.11 -14.60 2.86
C ALA A 103 12.15 -13.27 2.12
N LEU A 104 10.98 -12.73 1.78
CA LEU A 104 10.85 -11.50 1.01
C LEU A 104 10.80 -10.28 1.93
N PHE A 105 11.79 -9.41 1.87
CA PHE A 105 11.87 -8.16 2.61
C PHE A 105 11.38 -6.99 1.76
N ILE A 106 10.42 -6.20 2.25
CA ILE A 106 9.84 -5.07 1.51
C ILE A 106 9.63 -3.83 2.39
N GLY A 107 9.75 -2.64 1.77
CA GLY A 107 9.50 -1.35 2.45
C GLY A 107 10.75 -0.75 3.11
N PHE A 108 11.84 -1.50 3.17
CA PHE A 108 13.09 -1.03 3.74
C PHE A 108 13.78 -0.06 2.79
N THR A 109 14.08 1.13 3.28
CA THR A 109 14.98 2.05 2.58
C THR A 109 16.40 1.48 2.57
N SER A 110 17.26 1.98 1.67
CA SER A 110 18.65 1.51 1.58
C SER A 110 19.41 1.62 2.91
N TYR A 111 19.13 2.67 3.70
CA TYR A 111 19.75 2.83 5.02
C TYR A 111 19.16 1.86 6.06
N MET A 112 17.84 1.62 6.07
CA MET A 112 17.23 0.65 7.01
C MET A 112 17.67 -0.78 6.69
N ALA A 113 17.74 -1.11 5.41
CA ALA A 113 18.25 -2.39 4.95
C ALA A 113 19.69 -2.62 5.45
N ARG A 114 20.55 -1.62 5.34
CA ARG A 114 21.96 -1.69 5.77
C ARG A 114 22.14 -1.65 7.29
N ASP A 115 21.47 -0.74 7.98
CA ASP A 115 21.80 -0.40 9.36
C ASP A 115 20.96 -1.19 10.38
N VAL A 116 19.74 -1.62 10.01
CA VAL A 116 18.80 -2.31 10.90
C VAL A 116 18.66 -3.78 10.54
N LEU A 117 18.52 -4.10 9.25
CA LEU A 117 18.26 -5.46 8.81
C LEU A 117 19.49 -6.27 8.46
N GLN A 118 20.60 -5.64 8.08
CA GLN A 118 21.79 -6.37 7.65
C GLN A 118 22.24 -7.43 8.67
N PRO A 119 22.26 -7.16 9.99
CA PRO A 119 22.59 -8.20 10.97
C PRO A 119 21.62 -9.39 10.97
N VAL A 120 20.32 -9.14 10.75
CA VAL A 120 19.29 -10.19 10.66
C VAL A 120 19.48 -11.01 9.39
N ILE A 121 19.74 -10.33 8.26
CA ILE A 121 20.03 -10.96 6.97
C ILE A 121 21.28 -11.83 7.07
N ASP A 122 22.33 -11.34 7.73
CA ASP A 122 23.58 -12.09 7.91
C ASP A 122 23.41 -13.30 8.82
N LEU A 123 22.60 -13.19 9.89
CA LEU A 123 22.23 -14.33 10.72
C LEU A 123 21.43 -15.36 9.93
N MET A 124 20.40 -14.94 9.18
CA MET A 124 19.61 -15.83 8.33
C MET A 124 20.42 -16.52 7.24
N ARG A 125 21.55 -15.94 6.81
CA ARG A 125 22.49 -16.58 5.87
C ARG A 125 23.36 -17.63 6.55
N SER A 126 23.64 -17.46 7.84
CA SER A 126 24.44 -18.42 8.61
C SER A 126 23.64 -19.65 9.06
N GLU A 127 22.31 -19.55 9.02
CA GLU A 127 21.39 -20.64 9.34
C GLU A 127 20.81 -21.24 8.04
N ASP A 128 20.78 -22.57 7.93
CA ASP A 128 20.13 -23.24 6.81
C ASP A 128 18.60 -23.09 6.92
N GLY A 129 17.97 -22.44 5.93
CA GLY A 129 16.50 -22.45 5.84
C GLY A 129 15.89 -21.45 4.87
N LEU A 130 16.14 -20.15 5.06
CA LEU A 130 15.47 -19.08 4.30
C LEU A 130 16.47 -18.17 3.62
N ILE A 131 16.39 -18.07 2.29
CA ILE A 131 17.22 -17.18 1.50
C ILE A 131 16.59 -15.78 1.53
N PRO A 132 17.26 -14.75 2.08
CA PRO A 132 16.70 -13.41 2.14
C PRO A 132 16.71 -12.76 0.75
N VAL A 133 15.58 -12.15 0.38
CA VAL A 133 15.39 -11.38 -0.85
C VAL A 133 14.86 -9.99 -0.50
N MET A 134 15.66 -8.96 -0.71
CA MET A 134 15.31 -7.56 -0.51
C MET A 134 14.69 -6.96 -1.76
N LEU A 135 13.44 -6.49 -1.66
CA LEU A 135 12.71 -5.90 -2.77
C LEU A 135 12.64 -4.38 -2.64
N THR A 136 13.23 -3.67 -3.59
CA THR A 136 13.32 -2.21 -3.65
C THR A 136 12.59 -1.62 -4.86
N SER A 137 12.14 -0.37 -4.75
CA SER A 137 11.63 0.39 -5.89
C SER A 137 12.74 0.92 -6.80
N ASP A 138 13.95 1.07 -6.28
CA ASP A 138 15.06 1.69 -6.99
C ASP A 138 15.71 0.69 -7.96
N LEU A 139 16.36 1.24 -8.99
CA LEU A 139 17.18 0.44 -9.89
C LEU A 139 18.48 0.11 -9.16
N VAL A 140 18.67 -1.17 -8.84
CA VAL A 140 19.93 -1.68 -8.29
C VAL A 140 21.03 -1.47 -9.32
N LYS A 141 22.10 -0.75 -8.98
CA LYS A 141 23.22 -0.54 -9.92
C LYS A 141 23.77 -1.92 -10.32
N THR A 142 23.82 -2.17 -11.63
CA THR A 142 24.47 -3.36 -12.20
C THR A 142 25.95 -3.33 -11.79
N GLY A 143 26.34 -4.20 -10.86
CA GLY A 143 27.66 -4.22 -10.24
C GLY A 143 27.61 -4.40 -8.72
N ASP A 144 26.46 -4.11 -8.09
CA ASP A 144 26.24 -4.45 -6.68
C ASP A 144 25.85 -5.94 -6.61
N HIS A 145 26.84 -6.80 -6.37
CA HIS A 145 26.76 -8.26 -6.47
C HIS A 145 25.94 -8.96 -5.38
N SER A 146 25.14 -8.24 -4.60
CA SER A 146 24.20 -8.94 -3.74
C SER A 146 23.10 -9.54 -4.62
N ASN A 147 23.18 -10.85 -4.88
CA ASN A 147 22.15 -11.66 -5.57
C ASN A 147 20.75 -11.60 -4.89
N GLN A 148 20.66 -10.84 -3.80
CA GLN A 148 19.54 -10.78 -2.89
C GLN A 148 18.81 -9.45 -2.97
N VAL A 149 19.35 -8.42 -3.63
CA VAL A 149 18.61 -7.17 -3.84
C VAL A 149 17.99 -7.17 -5.23
N HIS A 150 16.66 -7.12 -5.23
CA HIS A 150 15.80 -7.18 -6.40
C HIS A 150 14.99 -5.89 -6.53
N SER A 151 14.73 -5.48 -7.76
CA SER A 151 13.92 -4.30 -8.06
C SER A 151 12.53 -4.70 -8.51
N ILE A 152 11.49 -4.08 -7.95
CA ILE A 152 10.09 -4.24 -8.41
C ILE A 152 10.00 -4.02 -9.94
N ASN A 153 10.76 -3.04 -10.46
CA ASN A 153 10.76 -2.72 -11.88
C ASN A 153 11.38 -3.82 -12.78
N ARG A 154 12.19 -4.72 -12.22
CA ARG A 154 12.85 -5.84 -12.92
C ARG A 154 12.10 -7.17 -12.80
N HIS A 155 10.89 -7.13 -12.24
CA HIS A 155 9.90 -8.20 -12.30
C HIS A 155 8.75 -7.86 -13.26
N ARG A 156 8.97 -6.89 -14.15
CA ARG A 156 7.94 -6.34 -15.02
C ARG A 156 7.99 -6.98 -16.40
N GLY A 157 7.29 -8.11 -16.55
CA GLY A 157 7.03 -8.77 -17.83
C GLY A 157 5.81 -8.24 -18.59
N GLU A 158 5.59 -8.70 -19.83
CA GLU A 158 4.41 -8.29 -20.62
C GLU A 158 3.07 -8.58 -19.92
N LYS A 159 2.98 -9.74 -19.25
CA LYS A 159 1.80 -10.14 -18.49
C LYS A 159 1.48 -9.13 -17.38
N THR A 160 2.47 -8.73 -16.59
CA THR A 160 2.26 -7.78 -15.49
C THR A 160 1.91 -6.39 -16.02
N VAL A 161 2.49 -5.97 -17.16
CA VAL A 161 2.11 -4.71 -17.82
C VAL A 161 0.65 -4.72 -18.26
N ASN A 162 0.20 -5.81 -18.87
CA ASN A 162 -1.18 -5.94 -19.35
C ASN A 162 -2.18 -5.98 -18.19
N GLU A 163 -1.85 -6.71 -17.12
CA GLU A 163 -2.65 -6.71 -15.90
C GLU A 163 -2.69 -5.32 -15.27
N ALA A 164 -1.56 -4.63 -15.09
CA ALA A 164 -1.51 -3.27 -14.55
C ALA A 164 -2.41 -2.29 -15.34
N ARG A 165 -2.51 -2.44 -16.67
CA ARG A 165 -3.44 -1.65 -17.49
C ARG A 165 -4.91 -1.99 -17.20
N LYS A 166 -5.26 -3.26 -16.98
CA LYS A 166 -6.62 -3.67 -16.58
C LYS A 166 -6.98 -3.14 -15.19
N TRP A 167 -6.06 -3.25 -14.24
CA TRP A 167 -6.20 -2.69 -12.89
C TRP A 167 -6.41 -1.17 -12.93
N ALA A 168 -5.57 -0.43 -13.65
CA ALA A 168 -5.70 1.02 -13.77
C ALA A 168 -7.08 1.44 -14.30
N ARG A 169 -7.60 0.75 -15.31
CA ARG A 169 -8.95 1.01 -15.86
C ARG A 169 -10.05 0.72 -14.83
N SER A 170 -9.94 -0.40 -14.12
CA SER A 170 -10.93 -0.83 -13.12
C SER A 170 -10.96 0.12 -11.93
N ILE A 171 -9.79 0.51 -11.39
CA ILE A 171 -9.67 1.47 -10.29
C ILE A 171 -10.24 2.82 -10.71
N ARG A 172 -9.93 3.32 -11.91
CA ARG A 172 -10.50 4.58 -12.41
C ARG A 172 -12.02 4.52 -12.51
N LYS A 173 -12.58 3.42 -13.03
CA LYS A 173 -14.03 3.24 -13.13
C LYS A 173 -14.69 3.27 -11.74
N ALA A 174 -14.16 2.52 -10.78
CA ALA A 174 -14.66 2.50 -9.41
C ALA A 174 -14.51 3.88 -8.73
N SER A 175 -13.38 4.56 -8.93
CA SER A 175 -13.13 5.90 -8.39
C SER A 175 -14.07 6.96 -8.98
N LEU A 176 -14.44 6.83 -10.26
CA LEU A 176 -15.46 7.67 -10.89
C LEU A 176 -16.85 7.43 -10.27
N ILE A 177 -17.23 6.18 -10.00
CA ILE A 177 -18.49 5.85 -9.33
C ILE A 177 -18.53 6.52 -7.94
N LEU A 178 -17.50 6.26 -7.13
CA LEU A 178 -17.34 6.85 -5.80
C LEU A 178 -17.47 8.38 -5.80
N THR A 179 -16.82 9.04 -6.75
CA THR A 179 -16.73 10.51 -6.76
C THR A 179 -17.90 11.19 -7.47
N ARG A 180 -18.65 10.51 -8.34
CA ARG A 180 -19.74 11.09 -9.13
C ARG A 180 -21.14 10.80 -8.58
N GLN A 181 -21.35 9.65 -7.96
CA GLN A 181 -22.68 9.25 -7.50
C GLN A 181 -22.94 9.74 -6.07
N GLU A 182 -24.09 10.39 -5.86
CA GLU A 182 -24.41 11.03 -4.58
C GLU A 182 -24.49 10.06 -3.41
N LYS A 183 -25.07 8.87 -3.63
CA LYS A 183 -25.17 7.82 -2.61
C LYS A 183 -23.85 7.43 -1.96
N TYR A 184 -22.74 7.45 -2.70
CA TYR A 184 -21.41 7.14 -2.15
C TYR A 184 -20.79 8.33 -1.42
N ARG A 185 -21.20 9.56 -1.73
CA ARG A 185 -20.76 10.77 -1.03
C ARG A 185 -21.41 10.89 0.35
N GLN A 186 -22.63 10.38 0.49
CA GLN A 186 -23.36 10.34 1.75
C GLN A 186 -22.76 9.38 2.78
N ILE A 187 -21.83 8.50 2.38
CA ILE A 187 -21.10 7.62 3.30
C ILE A 187 -20.14 8.41 4.19
N PHE A 188 -19.61 9.54 3.71
CA PHE A 188 -18.59 10.30 4.42
C PHE A 188 -19.22 11.16 5.53
N VAL A 189 -19.54 10.54 6.66
CA VAL A 189 -20.17 11.17 7.83
C VAL A 189 -19.37 10.94 9.12
N ASP A 190 -19.50 11.85 10.08
CA ASP A 190 -19.08 11.67 11.47
C ASP A 190 -20.23 12.14 12.39
N GLY A 191 -20.94 11.19 12.99
CA GLY A 191 -22.27 11.44 13.57
C GLY A 191 -23.23 11.94 12.49
N ASP A 192 -23.94 13.04 12.77
CA ASP A 192 -24.89 13.67 11.84
C ASP A 192 -24.21 14.61 10.82
N ARG A 193 -22.89 14.80 10.93
CA ARG A 193 -22.16 15.76 10.09
C ARG A 193 -21.70 15.11 8.79
N LEU A 194 -22.17 15.64 7.67
CA LEU A 194 -21.64 15.29 6.35
C LEU A 194 -20.24 15.90 6.14
N LEU A 195 -19.23 15.03 5.97
CA LEU A 195 -17.83 15.38 5.80
C LEU A 195 -17.38 15.45 4.34
N TRP A 196 -18.19 14.98 3.40
CA TRP A 196 -17.84 14.96 1.97
C TRP A 196 -17.26 16.29 1.44
N PRO A 197 -17.84 17.48 1.72
CA PRO A 197 -17.30 18.75 1.22
C PRO A 197 -15.84 18.99 1.65
N SER A 198 -15.47 18.56 2.84
CA SER A 198 -14.13 18.68 3.42
C SER A 198 -13.16 17.66 2.83
N VAL A 199 -13.60 16.40 2.71
CA VAL A 199 -12.72 15.27 2.35
C VAL A 199 -12.66 14.99 0.84
N LYS A 200 -13.58 15.52 0.02
CA LYS A 200 -13.68 15.22 -1.42
C LYS A 200 -12.38 15.37 -2.19
N HIS A 201 -11.54 16.34 -1.83
CA HIS A 201 -10.26 16.57 -2.49
C HIS A 201 -9.21 15.53 -2.10
N GLY A 202 -9.17 15.14 -0.82
CA GLY A 202 -8.31 14.07 -0.33
C GLY A 202 -8.68 12.74 -1.00
N VAL A 203 -9.96 12.39 -0.98
CA VAL A 203 -10.50 11.18 -1.63
C VAL A 203 -10.18 11.17 -3.14
N ARG A 204 -10.44 12.27 -3.86
CA ARG A 204 -10.08 12.38 -5.28
C ARG A 204 -8.59 12.23 -5.50
N ARG A 205 -7.76 12.85 -4.66
CA ARG A 205 -6.30 12.75 -4.79
C ARG A 205 -5.82 11.31 -4.55
N VAL A 206 -6.31 10.66 -3.51
CA VAL A 206 -6.01 9.26 -3.20
C VAL A 206 -6.41 8.34 -4.34
N PHE A 207 -7.67 8.35 -4.76
CA PHE A 207 -8.16 7.33 -5.68
C PHE A 207 -7.93 7.67 -7.16
N ASN A 208 -8.12 8.93 -7.58
CA ASN A 208 -7.96 9.31 -8.99
C ASN A 208 -6.50 9.51 -9.38
N VAL A 209 -5.62 9.86 -8.42
CA VAL A 209 -4.20 10.11 -8.71
C VAL A 209 -3.35 8.93 -8.25
N TYR A 210 -3.28 8.67 -6.95
CA TYR A 210 -2.33 7.68 -6.43
C TYR A 210 -2.76 6.26 -6.77
N ALA A 211 -3.96 5.85 -6.38
CA ALA A 211 -4.43 4.49 -6.60
C ALA A 211 -4.58 4.15 -8.09
N SER A 212 -5.04 5.09 -8.92
CA SER A 212 -5.26 4.86 -10.35
C SER A 212 -3.99 4.85 -11.21
N HIS A 213 -2.87 5.39 -10.72
CA HIS A 213 -1.63 5.49 -11.51
C HIS A 213 -0.46 4.70 -10.92
N PHE A 214 -0.31 4.69 -9.59
CA PHE A 214 0.85 4.07 -8.93
C PHE A 214 0.58 2.61 -8.57
N LEU A 215 -0.51 2.34 -7.86
CA LEU A 215 -0.85 0.99 -7.40
C LEU A 215 -1.02 -0.08 -8.50
N PRO A 216 -1.50 0.20 -9.73
CA PRO A 216 -1.77 -0.88 -10.67
C PRO A 216 -0.53 -1.68 -11.05
N ASP A 217 0.63 -1.01 -11.16
CA ASP A 217 1.90 -1.66 -11.46
C ASP A 217 2.40 -2.45 -10.25
N THR A 218 2.35 -1.84 -9.06
CA THR A 218 2.67 -2.53 -7.79
C THR A 218 1.83 -3.77 -7.57
N ILE A 219 0.51 -3.70 -7.77
CA ILE A 219 -0.41 -4.84 -7.62
C ILE A 219 -0.06 -5.94 -8.61
N ALA A 220 0.13 -5.60 -9.89
CA ALA A 220 0.43 -6.61 -10.91
C ALA A 220 1.77 -7.31 -10.68
N VAL A 221 2.81 -6.56 -10.27
CA VAL A 221 4.11 -7.13 -9.94
C VAL A 221 4.05 -7.93 -8.64
N ALA A 222 3.35 -7.44 -7.62
CA ALA A 222 3.18 -8.17 -6.35
C ALA A 222 2.49 -9.50 -6.58
N ILE A 223 1.39 -9.54 -7.35
CA ILE A 223 0.72 -10.79 -7.73
C ILE A 223 1.72 -11.71 -8.43
N HIS A 224 2.50 -11.21 -9.38
CA HIS A 224 3.49 -12.02 -10.08
C HIS A 224 4.54 -12.62 -9.13
N ILE A 225 5.18 -11.80 -8.28
CA ILE A 225 6.18 -12.27 -7.32
C ILE A 225 5.57 -13.29 -6.37
N LEU A 226 4.40 -13.01 -5.79
CA LEU A 226 3.79 -13.90 -4.80
C LEU A 226 3.25 -15.21 -5.38
N THR A 227 2.88 -15.23 -6.66
CA THR A 227 2.35 -16.44 -7.31
C THR A 227 3.42 -17.27 -8.03
N VAL A 228 4.40 -16.62 -8.66
CA VAL A 228 5.47 -17.28 -9.43
C VAL A 228 6.63 -17.66 -8.51
N HIS A 229 7.10 -16.72 -7.69
CA HIS A 229 8.25 -16.94 -6.81
C HIS A 229 7.87 -17.48 -5.45
N ARG A 230 6.62 -17.25 -5.01
CA ARG A 230 5.98 -17.83 -3.82
C ARG A 230 6.91 -17.85 -2.59
N PRO A 231 7.30 -16.67 -2.06
CA PRO A 231 8.13 -16.61 -0.88
C PRO A 231 7.46 -17.31 0.30
N SER A 232 8.27 -17.92 1.17
CA SER A 232 7.83 -18.66 2.35
C SER A 232 7.36 -17.74 3.47
N VAL A 233 7.85 -16.49 3.48
CA VAL A 233 7.45 -15.44 4.42
C VAL A 233 7.70 -14.07 3.79
N ILE A 234 6.87 -13.09 4.14
CA ILE A 234 7.12 -11.67 3.84
C ILE A 234 7.48 -10.96 5.13
N VAL A 235 8.59 -10.23 5.12
CA VAL A 235 8.96 -9.30 6.18
C VAL A 235 8.80 -7.89 5.62
N SER A 236 7.92 -7.09 6.21
CA SER A 236 7.67 -5.72 5.75
C SER A 236 7.87 -4.72 6.86
N ILE A 237 8.34 -3.53 6.50
CA ILE A 237 8.36 -2.37 7.40
C ILE A 237 7.34 -1.34 6.93
N ASP A 238 6.76 -0.62 7.89
CA ASP A 238 5.76 0.41 7.66
C ASP A 238 4.46 -0.13 7.03
N VAL A 239 3.50 -0.42 7.89
CA VAL A 239 2.16 -0.90 7.52
C VAL A 239 1.30 0.17 6.84
N ALA A 240 1.72 1.44 6.87
CA ALA A 240 1.03 2.54 6.22
C ALA A 240 1.47 2.73 4.77
N ASP A 241 2.65 2.22 4.36
CA ASP A 241 3.08 2.27 2.96
C ASP A 241 2.11 1.44 2.08
N PRO A 242 1.50 2.04 1.05
CA PRO A 242 0.54 1.32 0.21
C PRO A 242 1.13 0.09 -0.49
N ARG A 243 2.44 0.07 -0.78
CA ARG A 243 3.10 -1.08 -1.41
C ARG A 243 3.18 -2.24 -0.43
N THR A 244 3.68 -2.03 0.77
CA THR A 244 3.80 -3.09 1.79
C THR A 244 2.41 -3.66 2.13
N ARG A 245 1.39 -2.80 2.13
CA ARG A 245 0.00 -3.22 2.33
C ARG A 245 -0.57 -4.04 1.18
N VAL A 246 -0.24 -3.71 -0.07
CA VAL A 246 -0.58 -4.56 -1.23
C VAL A 246 0.01 -5.96 -1.06
N TYR A 247 1.30 -6.08 -0.72
CA TYR A 247 1.94 -7.37 -0.51
C TYR A 247 1.32 -8.13 0.67
N SER A 248 1.03 -7.44 1.78
CA SER A 248 0.44 -8.07 2.97
C SER A 248 -0.96 -8.62 2.69
N LEU A 249 -1.82 -7.84 2.01
CA LEU A 249 -3.18 -8.28 1.68
C LEU A 249 -3.19 -9.44 0.69
N LEU A 250 -2.29 -9.41 -0.32
CA LEU A 250 -2.15 -10.50 -1.28
C LEU A 250 -1.52 -11.75 -0.65
N ALA A 251 -0.58 -11.59 0.28
CA ALA A 251 0.03 -12.70 1.00
C ALA A 251 -0.99 -13.44 1.87
N ALA A 252 -1.83 -12.69 2.59
CA ALA A 252 -2.92 -13.26 3.38
C ALA A 252 -3.85 -14.13 2.54
N SER A 253 -4.27 -13.67 1.36
CA SER A 253 -5.14 -14.45 0.46
C SER A 253 -4.47 -15.67 -0.17
N LEU A 254 -3.13 -15.70 -0.19
CA LEU A 254 -2.32 -16.83 -0.68
C LEU A 254 -1.81 -17.74 0.44
N GLY A 255 -2.13 -17.44 1.71
CA GLY A 255 -1.63 -18.19 2.86
C GLY A 255 -0.12 -18.05 3.08
N ILE A 256 0.48 -16.93 2.64
CA ILE A 256 1.89 -16.63 2.88
C ILE A 256 2.01 -15.86 4.21
N PRO A 257 2.76 -16.38 5.20
CA PRO A 257 2.99 -15.70 6.47
C PRO A 257 3.61 -14.30 6.27
N THR A 258 3.16 -13.33 7.08
CA THR A 258 3.70 -11.97 7.07
C THR A 258 4.16 -11.52 8.45
N VAL A 259 5.36 -10.92 8.50
CA VAL A 259 5.95 -10.32 9.68
C VAL A 259 6.04 -8.82 9.45
N GLN A 260 5.42 -8.04 10.32
CA GLN A 260 5.39 -6.58 10.21
C GLN A 260 6.30 -5.98 11.28
N VAL A 261 7.34 -5.30 10.84
CA VAL A 261 8.30 -4.59 11.69
C VAL A 261 7.82 -3.15 11.83
N GLN A 262 7.50 -2.73 13.04
CA GLN A 262 7.13 -1.35 13.34
C GLN A 262 8.19 -0.68 14.20
N SER A 263 8.77 0.41 13.71
CA SER A 263 9.58 1.30 14.53
C SER A 263 8.67 2.18 15.39
N GLY A 264 8.72 2.00 16.72
CA GLY A 264 8.03 2.87 17.67
C GLY A 264 8.73 4.23 17.83
N PRO A 265 8.06 5.26 18.39
CA PRO A 265 8.70 6.53 18.71
C PRO A 265 9.88 6.32 19.70
N VAL A 266 10.94 7.09 19.47
CA VAL A 266 12.35 6.91 19.91
C VAL A 266 12.59 6.86 21.44
N ASN A 267 11.55 6.91 22.29
CA ASN A 267 11.69 6.83 23.75
C ASN A 267 11.41 5.44 24.35
N SER A 268 11.20 4.41 23.53
CA SER A 268 11.21 3.02 23.98
C SER A 268 12.19 2.22 23.12
N VAL A 269 13.28 1.75 23.72
CA VAL A 269 14.29 0.86 23.12
C VAL A 269 13.70 -0.55 22.87
N ARG A 270 12.54 -0.64 22.22
CA ARG A 270 11.86 -1.89 21.92
C ARG A 270 11.44 -1.89 20.45
N LEU A 271 12.09 -2.73 19.67
CA LEU A 271 11.55 -3.22 18.41
C LEU A 271 10.28 -4.01 18.76
N VAL A 272 9.11 -3.57 18.28
CA VAL A 272 7.88 -4.33 18.44
C VAL A 272 7.68 -5.13 17.16
N LEU A 273 7.86 -6.45 17.27
CA LEU A 273 7.52 -7.39 16.20
C LEU A 273 6.05 -7.73 16.34
N PHE A 274 5.24 -7.37 15.34
CA PHE A 274 3.87 -7.85 15.25
C PHE A 274 3.85 -9.09 14.36
N PHE A 275 3.53 -10.24 14.97
CA PHE A 275 3.13 -11.43 14.25
C PHE A 275 1.63 -11.31 13.97
N ALA A 276 1.28 -10.96 12.73
CA ALA A 276 -0.10 -11.02 12.31
C ALA A 276 -0.39 -12.43 11.80
N ASP A 277 -0.81 -13.33 12.70
CA ASP A 277 -1.38 -14.62 12.32
C ASP A 277 -2.81 -14.36 11.84
N PHE A 278 -2.97 -14.01 10.56
CA PHE A 278 -4.28 -13.81 9.93
C PHE A 278 -4.97 -15.17 9.74
N LYS A 279 -5.48 -15.75 10.82
CA LYS A 279 -6.57 -16.74 10.74
C LYS A 279 -7.89 -15.98 10.55
N GLU A 280 -8.13 -15.46 9.35
CA GLU A 280 -9.49 -15.10 8.96
C GLU A 280 -10.20 -16.35 8.46
N HIS A 281 -11.29 -16.71 9.13
CA HIS A 281 -12.27 -17.69 8.67
C HIS A 281 -12.79 -17.26 7.29
N VAL A 282 -12.25 -17.88 6.25
CA VAL A 282 -12.95 -18.01 4.97
C VAL A 282 -13.97 -19.13 5.16
N THR A 283 -15.17 -18.75 5.56
CA THR A 283 -16.40 -19.53 5.33
C THR A 283 -17.13 -18.94 4.13
#